data_AF-A0A537TSL7-F1
#
_entry.id   AF-A0A537TSL7-F1
#
_cell.length_a   1.000
_cell.length_b   1.000
_cell.length_c   1.000
_cell.angle_alpha   90.00
_cell.angle_beta   90.00
_cell.angle_gamma   90.00
#
_symmetry.space_group_name_H-M   'P 1'
#
loop_
_entity.id
_entity.type
_entity.pdbx_description
1 polymer ?
#
loop_
_entity_poly.entity_id
_entity_poly.type
_entity_poly.pdbx_seq_one_letter_code
_entity_poly.pdbx_strand_id
1 'polypeptide(L)'
;MPRQKSTHVDDPKEVGRRLKDARERSGLSQRQLAFPGCSPAYISRIEAGDRIPSLQLLRELGRRLGVTEDYLATGDSNSEVGRLFEAEIALRLEDGERAGELYTAALEDPSPQVQAEALEGLGLLALKDGDAKEAIRDLEEALRVSGDDACDRPVLAEHLGRAYASLGELAPAIAIFERCVDHFHRTEDRIQAVRFGVLLGYALIDSGNFARAEEVIGRALIDGNDIKDPIARARLYWSQHKLRGEQGDLEEATRYGYLTLATLQATEDTLFIAIAHQGLAQAELDRGRPEEALRHLEQGWPLMMQSGSPVDKAHFRVEEARALARLGRAEEAAALAMEITGQLSAARPEDAGRTYALLAEIFAELGDGARAKELYELAAEFLKPSNPSRYLVDVYTKLAQLEEQDGNKDEAFELMKKALHMQQSVAAKVSS
;
A
#
# COMPACT_ATOMS: atom_id res chain seq x y z
N MET A 1 -32.43 47.19 11.36
CA MET A 1 -31.34 46.34 10.84
C MET A 1 -31.97 45.12 10.18
N PRO A 2 -31.73 44.86 8.88
CA PRO A 2 -32.22 43.64 8.26
C PRO A 2 -31.47 42.45 8.89
N ARG A 3 -32.23 41.43 9.33
CA ARG A 3 -31.71 40.23 9.99
C ARG A 3 -30.75 39.50 9.04
N GLN A 4 -29.55 39.27 9.55
CA GLN A 4 -28.49 38.48 8.92
C GLN A 4 -29.07 37.12 8.50
N LYS A 5 -28.86 36.73 7.22
CA LYS A 5 -29.29 35.41 6.73
C LYS A 5 -28.57 34.35 7.57
N SER A 6 -29.35 33.53 8.24
CA SER A 6 -28.87 32.36 9.00
C SER A 6 -28.06 31.45 8.07
N THR A 7 -26.80 31.18 8.40
CA THR A 7 -25.83 30.49 7.53
C THR A 7 -25.87 28.95 7.61
N HIS A 8 -26.69 28.36 8.49
CA HIS A 8 -26.70 26.91 8.76
C HIS A 8 -27.89 26.16 8.13
N VAL A 9 -28.68 26.81 7.25
CA VAL A 9 -29.74 26.16 6.46
C VAL A 9 -29.71 26.69 5.04
N ASP A 10 -30.16 25.90 4.07
CA ASP A 10 -30.18 26.25 2.65
C ASP A 10 -31.33 27.20 2.27
N ASP A 11 -32.57 26.75 2.41
CA ASP A 11 -33.81 27.51 2.20
C ASP A 11 -34.80 27.17 3.32
N PRO A 12 -35.26 28.16 4.11
CA PRO A 12 -36.25 27.94 5.16
C PRO A 12 -37.51 27.20 4.72
N LYS A 13 -37.97 27.38 3.47
CA LYS A 13 -39.13 26.65 2.95
C LYS A 13 -38.84 25.19 2.70
N GLU A 14 -37.65 24.90 2.20
CA GLU A 14 -37.22 23.54 1.88
C GLU A 14 -36.91 22.74 3.16
N VAL A 15 -36.29 23.37 4.17
CA VAL A 15 -36.19 22.83 5.54
C VAL A 15 -37.58 22.45 6.08
N GLY A 16 -38.56 23.34 5.91
CA GLY A 16 -39.94 23.10 6.33
C GLY A 16 -40.56 21.89 5.62
N ARG A 17 -40.35 21.76 4.31
CA ARG A 17 -40.80 20.64 3.50
C ARG A 17 -40.18 19.31 3.97
N ARG A 18 -38.85 19.27 4.14
CA ARG A 18 -38.12 18.07 4.59
C ARG A 18 -38.55 17.62 5.99
N LEU A 19 -38.72 18.57 6.91
CA LEU A 19 -39.21 18.30 8.26
C LEU A 19 -40.62 17.70 8.24
N LYS A 20 -41.51 18.27 7.43
CA LYS A 20 -42.88 17.78 7.26
C LYS A 20 -42.90 16.36 6.66
N ASP A 21 -42.13 16.15 5.61
CA ASP A 21 -42.03 14.86 4.92
C ASP A 21 -41.49 13.77 5.87
N ALA A 22 -40.43 14.07 6.62
CA ALA A 22 -39.86 13.15 7.61
C ALA A 22 -40.87 12.84 8.73
N ARG A 23 -41.57 13.85 9.25
CA ARG A 23 -42.62 13.66 10.26
C ARG A 23 -43.75 12.75 9.77
N GLU A 24 -44.20 12.95 8.54
CA GLU A 24 -45.29 12.17 7.96
C GLU A 24 -44.86 10.72 7.68
N ARG A 25 -43.62 10.50 7.23
CA ARG A 25 -43.04 9.14 7.09
C ARG A 25 -42.95 8.40 8.43
N SER A 26 -42.60 9.10 9.51
CA SER A 26 -42.58 8.52 10.86
C SER A 26 -43.97 8.37 11.48
N GLY A 27 -45.04 8.74 10.78
CA GLY A 27 -46.42 8.62 11.27
C GLY A 27 -46.77 9.54 12.45
N LEU A 28 -46.00 10.61 12.68
CA LEU A 28 -46.17 11.49 13.84
C LEU A 28 -47.03 12.72 13.50
N SER A 29 -47.91 13.11 14.41
CA SER A 29 -48.53 14.44 14.39
C SER A 29 -47.57 15.52 14.90
N GLN A 30 -47.78 16.79 14.55
CA GLN A 30 -46.99 17.92 15.09
C GLN A 30 -47.02 17.97 16.62
N ARG A 31 -48.11 17.51 17.25
CA ARG A 31 -48.21 17.40 18.73
C ARG A 31 -47.32 16.29 19.29
N GLN A 32 -47.17 15.18 18.57
CA GLN A 32 -46.31 14.06 18.99
C GLN A 32 -44.83 14.34 18.74
N LEU A 33 -44.48 15.13 17.73
CA LEU A 33 -43.10 15.55 17.47
C LEU A 33 -42.61 16.62 18.49
N ALA A 34 -43.52 17.40 19.07
CA ALA A 34 -43.22 18.47 20.02
C ALA A 34 -42.50 17.99 21.30
N PHE A 35 -41.72 18.88 21.92
CA PHE A 35 -40.94 18.61 23.12
C PHE A 35 -40.71 19.87 23.95
N PRO A 36 -40.24 19.77 25.22
CA PRO A 36 -39.91 20.94 26.02
C PRO A 36 -38.91 21.85 25.29
N GLY A 37 -39.33 23.07 24.93
CA GLY A 37 -38.55 24.01 24.12
C GLY A 37 -38.97 24.10 22.64
N CYS A 38 -39.85 23.22 22.15
CA CYS A 38 -40.39 23.22 20.80
C CYS A 38 -41.89 22.87 20.79
N SER A 39 -42.76 23.88 20.72
CA SER A 39 -44.21 23.67 20.77
C SER A 39 -44.78 23.20 19.41
N PRO A 40 -45.97 22.58 19.37
CA PRO A 40 -46.61 22.18 18.11
C PRO A 40 -46.83 23.36 17.14
N ALA A 41 -47.18 24.52 17.67
CA ALA A 41 -47.31 25.77 16.91
C ALA A 41 -45.95 26.34 16.45
N TYR A 42 -44.85 25.91 17.06
CA TYR A 42 -43.51 26.22 16.61
C TYR A 42 -43.10 25.34 15.44
N ILE A 43 -43.33 24.03 15.55
CA ILE A 43 -43.12 23.05 14.48
C ILE A 43 -43.91 23.43 13.23
N SER A 44 -45.19 23.79 13.38
CA SER A 44 -46.03 24.24 12.26
C SER A 44 -45.44 25.45 11.51
N ARG A 45 -44.82 26.40 12.22
CA ARG A 45 -44.16 27.57 11.60
C ARG A 45 -42.83 27.23 10.93
N ILE A 46 -42.13 26.20 11.41
CA ILE A 46 -40.94 25.67 10.74
C ILE A 46 -41.36 24.96 9.46
N GLU A 47 -42.37 24.09 9.51
CA GLU A 47 -42.91 23.36 8.35
C GLU A 47 -43.45 24.29 7.26
N ALA A 48 -43.97 25.47 7.63
CA ALA A 48 -44.43 26.50 6.69
C ALA A 48 -43.29 27.36 6.10
N GLY A 49 -42.05 27.23 6.61
CA GLY A 49 -40.91 28.06 6.24
C GLY A 49 -40.89 29.47 6.85
N ASP A 50 -41.85 29.78 7.75
CA ASP A 50 -41.96 31.08 8.41
C ASP A 50 -40.91 31.30 9.51
N ARG A 51 -40.24 30.24 9.95
CA ARG A 51 -39.25 30.29 11.02
C ARG A 51 -38.06 29.39 10.74
N ILE A 52 -36.87 29.99 10.82
CA ILE A 52 -35.61 29.27 10.71
C ILE A 52 -35.29 28.62 12.07
N PRO A 53 -35.20 27.29 12.15
CA PRO A 53 -34.81 26.60 13.38
C PRO A 53 -33.31 26.76 13.65
N SER A 54 -32.90 26.75 14.92
CA SER A 54 -31.47 26.68 15.28
C SER A 54 -30.92 25.27 15.03
N LEU A 55 -29.61 25.14 14.81
CA LEU A 55 -28.95 23.84 14.59
C LEU A 55 -29.22 22.83 15.73
N GLN A 56 -29.18 23.28 16.98
CA GLN A 56 -29.51 22.44 18.15
C GLN A 56 -30.95 21.89 18.09
N LEU A 57 -31.87 22.65 17.51
CA LEU A 57 -33.27 22.24 17.38
C LEU A 57 -33.43 21.23 16.23
N LEU A 58 -32.72 21.45 15.12
CA LEU A 58 -32.68 20.51 14.00
C LEU A 58 -32.13 19.15 14.43
N ARG A 59 -31.07 19.12 15.25
CA ARG A 59 -30.48 17.89 15.81
C ARG A 59 -31.45 17.12 16.72
N GLU A 60 -32.21 17.83 17.56
CA GLU A 60 -33.25 17.20 18.41
C GLU A 60 -34.43 16.67 17.60
N LEU A 61 -34.88 17.43 16.59
CA LEU A 61 -35.95 17.00 15.68
C LEU A 61 -35.51 15.80 14.82
N GLY A 62 -34.30 15.83 14.29
CA GLY A 62 -33.70 14.73 13.53
C GLY A 62 -33.66 13.43 14.31
N ARG A 63 -33.17 13.47 15.57
CA ARG A 63 -33.14 12.29 16.45
C ARG A 63 -34.52 11.65 16.67
N ARG A 64 -35.57 12.46 16.79
CA ARG A 64 -36.96 11.98 16.98
C ARG A 64 -37.59 11.41 15.71
N LEU A 65 -37.10 11.84 14.55
CA LEU A 65 -37.58 11.44 13.24
C LEU A 65 -36.75 10.34 12.59
N GLY A 66 -35.57 10.02 13.16
CA GLY A 66 -34.63 9.06 12.59
C GLY A 66 -33.89 9.59 11.36
N VAL A 67 -33.66 10.91 11.29
CA VAL A 67 -32.92 11.58 10.21
C VAL A 67 -31.85 12.51 10.79
N THR A 68 -30.82 12.85 10.02
CA THR A 68 -29.73 13.76 10.47
C THR A 68 -30.20 15.22 10.52
N GLU A 69 -29.54 16.06 11.32
CA GLU A 69 -29.76 17.50 11.25
C GLU A 69 -29.42 18.08 9.88
N ASP A 70 -28.41 17.52 9.20
CA ASP A 70 -27.93 17.98 7.89
C ASP A 70 -28.97 17.69 6.81
N TYR A 71 -29.61 16.51 6.86
CA TYR A 71 -30.77 16.22 6.02
C TYR A 71 -31.86 17.28 6.16
N LEU A 72 -32.18 17.66 7.40
CA LEU A 72 -33.22 18.66 7.66
C LEU A 72 -32.75 20.07 7.26
N ALA A 73 -31.48 20.40 7.47
CA ALA A 73 -30.89 21.71 7.25
C ALA A 73 -30.65 22.04 5.78
N THR A 74 -30.19 21.06 4.99
CA THR A 74 -29.70 21.24 3.62
C THR A 74 -30.16 20.16 2.65
N GLY A 75 -30.86 19.12 3.13
CA GLY A 75 -31.30 17.99 2.29
C GLY A 75 -30.28 16.89 2.17
N ASP A 76 -29.15 17.05 2.85
CA ASP A 76 -28.00 16.19 2.75
C ASP A 76 -28.16 15.02 3.74
N SER A 77 -28.82 13.94 3.30
CA SER A 77 -29.12 12.77 4.14
C SER A 77 -27.88 12.00 4.60
N ASN A 78 -26.80 12.14 3.87
CA ASN A 78 -25.44 11.82 4.25
C ASN A 78 -24.67 13.01 3.72
N SER A 79 -23.95 13.76 4.54
CA SER A 79 -22.93 14.61 3.93
C SER A 79 -22.09 13.70 3.04
N GLU A 80 -21.81 14.12 1.81
CA GLU A 80 -20.97 13.35 0.88
C GLU A 80 -19.59 13.08 1.52
N VAL A 81 -19.16 14.02 2.38
CA VAL A 81 -18.07 13.91 3.37
C VAL A 81 -18.28 12.74 4.35
N GLY A 82 -19.51 12.50 4.81
CA GLY A 82 -19.90 11.36 5.63
C GLY A 82 -19.80 10.02 4.90
N ARG A 83 -20.13 9.95 3.60
CA ARG A 83 -19.92 8.71 2.81
C ARG A 83 -18.45 8.40 2.61
N LEU A 84 -17.64 9.41 2.26
CA LEU A 84 -16.20 9.25 2.14
C LEU A 84 -15.56 8.89 3.48
N PHE A 85 -16.02 9.50 4.57
CA PHE A 85 -15.57 9.15 5.91
C PHE A 85 -15.97 7.72 6.28
N GLU A 86 -17.20 7.28 6.00
CA GLU A 86 -17.63 5.89 6.18
C GLU A 86 -16.79 4.93 5.33
N ALA A 87 -16.46 5.29 4.09
CA ALA A 87 -15.61 4.50 3.21
C ALA A 87 -14.18 4.38 3.77
N GLU A 88 -13.63 5.47 4.30
CA GLU A 88 -12.31 5.48 4.93
C GLU A 88 -12.29 4.62 6.21
N ILE A 89 -13.35 4.69 7.02
CA ILE A 89 -13.50 3.82 8.19
C ILE A 89 -13.61 2.35 7.78
N ALA A 90 -14.41 2.02 6.77
CA ALA A 90 -14.50 0.66 6.24
C ALA A 90 -13.15 0.16 5.74
N LEU A 91 -12.41 0.99 4.99
CA LEU A 91 -11.07 0.67 4.48
C LEU A 91 -10.05 0.43 5.62
N ARG A 92 -10.15 1.19 6.72
CA ARG A 92 -9.30 1.02 7.91
C ARG A 92 -9.66 -0.21 8.74
N LEU A 93 -10.92 -0.62 8.71
CA LEU A 93 -11.42 -1.84 9.36
C LEU A 93 -11.29 -3.08 8.47
N GLU A 94 -10.57 -2.97 7.35
CA GLU A 94 -10.34 -4.06 6.38
C GLU A 94 -11.62 -4.59 5.71
N ASP A 95 -12.71 -3.81 5.73
CA ASP A 95 -13.95 -4.09 5.00
C ASP A 95 -13.85 -3.49 3.59
N GLY A 96 -13.03 -4.13 2.75
CA GLY A 96 -12.73 -3.67 1.39
C GLY A 96 -13.95 -3.63 0.47
N GLU A 97 -14.85 -4.61 0.58
CA GLU A 97 -16.09 -4.68 -0.19
C GLU A 97 -16.96 -3.45 0.10
N ARG A 98 -17.22 -3.17 1.39
CA ARG A 98 -18.02 -2.01 1.79
C ARG A 98 -17.35 -0.69 1.43
N ALA A 99 -16.03 -0.59 1.60
CA ALA A 99 -15.27 0.59 1.21
C ALA A 99 -15.40 0.86 -0.30
N GLY A 100 -15.26 -0.18 -1.13
CA GLY A 100 -15.39 -0.09 -2.58
C GLY A 100 -16.78 0.37 -3.02
N GLU A 101 -17.84 -0.18 -2.43
CA GLU A 101 -19.22 0.26 -2.68
C GLU A 101 -19.40 1.76 -2.37
N LEU A 102 -18.90 2.20 -1.20
CA LEU A 102 -19.07 3.58 -0.74
C LEU A 102 -18.28 4.57 -1.59
N TYR A 103 -17.03 4.24 -1.95
CA TYR A 103 -16.24 5.07 -2.86
C TYR A 103 -16.86 5.11 -4.25
N THR A 104 -17.33 3.98 -4.79
CA THR A 104 -18.00 3.94 -6.10
C THR A 104 -19.26 4.80 -6.10
N ALA A 105 -20.07 4.74 -5.04
CA ALA A 105 -21.23 5.60 -4.90
C ALA A 105 -20.86 7.09 -4.78
N ALA A 106 -19.72 7.41 -4.15
CA ALA A 106 -19.22 8.79 -4.05
C ALA A 106 -18.76 9.36 -5.41
N LEU A 107 -18.50 8.54 -6.43
CA LEU A 107 -18.19 9.03 -7.79
C LEU A 107 -19.39 9.69 -8.48
N GLU A 108 -20.62 9.40 -8.04
CA GLU A 108 -21.83 10.02 -8.61
C GLU A 108 -22.00 11.50 -8.20
N ASP A 109 -21.20 11.95 -7.24
CA ASP A 109 -21.18 13.33 -6.75
C ASP A 109 -20.74 14.32 -7.85
N PRO A 110 -21.40 15.48 -8.03
CA PRO A 110 -20.99 16.47 -9.02
C PRO A 110 -19.69 17.21 -8.67
N SER A 111 -19.19 17.11 -7.44
CA SER A 111 -17.98 17.77 -6.94
C SER A 111 -16.71 17.06 -7.41
N PRO A 112 -15.82 17.74 -8.17
CA PRO A 112 -14.54 17.16 -8.57
C PRO A 112 -13.66 16.74 -7.39
N GLN A 113 -13.75 17.44 -6.25
CA GLN A 113 -13.01 17.11 -5.04
C GLN A 113 -13.48 15.78 -4.44
N VAL A 114 -14.79 15.57 -4.34
CA VAL A 114 -15.36 14.31 -3.82
C VAL A 114 -15.03 13.15 -4.75
N GLN A 115 -15.14 13.37 -6.06
CA GLN A 115 -14.73 12.37 -7.07
C GLN A 115 -13.24 12.01 -6.93
N ALA A 116 -12.36 13.01 -6.76
CA ALA A 116 -10.93 12.76 -6.60
C ALA A 116 -10.59 12.01 -5.31
N GLU A 117 -11.27 12.30 -4.19
CA GLU A 117 -11.11 11.57 -2.93
C GLU A 117 -11.65 10.13 -3.04
N ALA A 118 -12.77 9.94 -3.73
CA ALA A 118 -13.32 8.61 -4.00
C ALA A 118 -12.39 7.76 -4.87
N LEU A 119 -11.85 8.34 -5.95
CA LEU A 119 -10.86 7.70 -6.82
C LEU A 119 -9.56 7.37 -6.07
N GLU A 120 -9.08 8.26 -5.21
CA GLU A 120 -7.94 7.97 -4.34
C GLU A 120 -8.23 6.75 -3.44
N GLY A 121 -9.42 6.71 -2.81
CA GLY A 121 -9.87 5.59 -2.00
C GLY A 121 -9.94 4.26 -2.76
N LEU A 122 -10.47 4.27 -3.98
CA LEU A 122 -10.50 3.12 -4.88
C LEU A 122 -9.09 2.68 -5.29
N GLY A 123 -8.20 3.61 -5.61
CA GLY A 123 -6.81 3.30 -5.93
C GLY A 123 -6.05 2.68 -4.75
N LEU A 124 -6.31 3.13 -3.53
CA LEU A 124 -5.77 2.51 -2.31
C LEU A 124 -6.32 1.10 -2.10
N LEU A 125 -7.61 0.88 -2.36
CA LEU A 125 -8.22 -0.44 -2.29
C LEU A 125 -7.61 -1.37 -3.33
N ALA A 126 -7.47 -0.91 -4.58
CA ALA A 126 -6.82 -1.64 -5.65
C ALA A 126 -5.36 -2.01 -5.30
N LEU A 127 -4.62 -1.14 -4.62
CA LEU A 127 -3.27 -1.48 -4.11
C LEU A 127 -3.27 -2.57 -3.05
N LYS A 128 -4.22 -2.53 -2.10
CA LYS A 128 -4.40 -3.63 -1.13
C LYS A 128 -4.77 -4.93 -1.84
N ASP A 129 -5.60 -4.82 -2.87
CA ASP A 129 -6.00 -5.88 -3.78
C ASP A 129 -4.94 -6.17 -4.86
N GLY A 130 -3.75 -5.58 -4.74
CA GLY A 130 -2.56 -5.79 -5.59
C GLY A 130 -2.77 -5.56 -7.07
N ASP A 131 -3.88 -4.94 -7.46
CA ASP A 131 -4.10 -4.45 -8.81
C ASP A 131 -3.46 -3.07 -8.94
N ALA A 132 -2.14 -3.08 -9.06
CA ALA A 132 -1.37 -1.84 -9.24
C ALA A 132 -1.73 -1.11 -10.53
N LYS A 133 -2.26 -1.80 -11.56
CA LYS A 133 -2.68 -1.17 -12.82
C LYS A 133 -3.96 -0.37 -12.62
N GLU A 134 -4.95 -0.96 -11.95
CA GLU A 134 -6.17 -0.24 -11.58
C GLU A 134 -5.88 0.90 -10.61
N ALA A 135 -4.99 0.68 -9.64
CA ALA A 135 -4.57 1.73 -8.74
C ALA A 135 -3.95 2.95 -9.46
N ILE A 136 -3.04 2.72 -10.42
CA ILE A 136 -2.49 3.82 -11.24
C ILE A 136 -3.61 4.55 -11.97
N ARG A 137 -4.51 3.81 -12.64
CA ARG A 137 -5.64 4.39 -13.38
C ARG A 137 -6.48 5.32 -12.50
N ASP A 138 -6.87 4.86 -11.32
CA ASP A 138 -7.73 5.65 -10.42
C ASP A 138 -6.98 6.83 -9.78
N LEU A 139 -5.73 6.65 -9.36
CA LEU A 139 -4.93 7.71 -8.74
C LEU A 139 -4.55 8.81 -9.74
N GLU A 140 -4.26 8.48 -11.00
CA GLU A 140 -4.04 9.47 -12.06
C GLU A 140 -5.31 10.22 -12.43
N GLU A 141 -6.45 9.51 -12.49
CA GLU A 141 -7.75 10.12 -12.72
C GLU A 141 -8.11 11.08 -11.56
N ALA A 142 -7.79 10.72 -10.33
CA ALA A 142 -7.99 11.58 -9.16
C ALA A 142 -7.23 12.90 -9.30
N LEU A 143 -5.97 12.87 -9.75
CA LEU A 143 -5.18 14.08 -10.04
C LEU A 143 -5.76 14.87 -11.21
N ARG A 144 -6.22 14.19 -12.26
CA ARG A 144 -6.81 14.84 -13.44
C ARG A 144 -8.13 15.57 -13.12
N VAL A 145 -8.98 14.97 -12.29
CA VAL A 145 -10.29 15.51 -11.91
C VAL A 145 -10.15 16.67 -10.91
N SER A 146 -9.28 16.52 -9.90
CA SER A 146 -8.99 17.60 -8.95
C SER A 146 -8.24 18.77 -9.60
N GLY A 147 -7.37 18.49 -10.57
CA GLY A 147 -6.44 19.46 -11.13
C GLY A 147 -5.24 19.76 -10.21
N ASP A 148 -5.07 18.99 -9.14
CA ASP A 148 -4.01 19.15 -8.17
C ASP A 148 -2.69 18.57 -8.68
N ASP A 149 -1.57 19.12 -8.22
CA ASP A 149 -0.28 18.47 -8.38
C ASP A 149 -0.16 17.30 -7.39
N ALA A 150 0.46 16.19 -7.81
CA ALA A 150 0.71 15.05 -6.92
C ALA A 150 1.43 15.46 -5.62
N CYS A 151 2.35 16.43 -5.67
CA CYS A 151 3.07 16.89 -4.49
C CYS A 151 2.15 17.57 -3.45
N ASP A 152 1.04 18.15 -3.89
CA ASP A 152 0.04 18.76 -3.00
C ASP A 152 -0.84 17.70 -2.31
N ARG A 153 -0.80 16.45 -2.80
CA ARG A 153 -1.47 15.27 -2.22
C ARG A 153 -0.44 14.16 -1.91
N PRO A 154 0.39 14.32 -0.84
CA PRO A 154 1.53 13.44 -0.58
C PRO A 154 1.16 11.97 -0.37
N VAL A 155 -0.03 11.69 0.18
CA VAL A 155 -0.50 10.30 0.36
C VAL A 155 -0.77 9.66 -1.00
N LEU A 156 -1.52 10.32 -1.87
CA LEU A 156 -1.75 9.89 -3.25
C LEU A 156 -0.42 9.70 -4.00
N ALA A 157 0.49 10.67 -3.95
CA ALA A 157 1.78 10.59 -4.63
C ALA A 157 2.64 9.40 -4.18
N GLU A 158 2.65 9.08 -2.88
CA GLU A 158 3.31 7.88 -2.39
C GLU A 158 2.69 6.62 -3.00
N HIS A 159 1.37 6.48 -2.94
CA HIS A 159 0.67 5.31 -3.45
C HIS A 159 0.87 5.14 -4.95
N LEU A 160 0.77 6.22 -5.73
CA LEU A 160 0.99 6.20 -7.17
C LEU A 160 2.43 5.80 -7.51
N GLY A 161 3.43 6.40 -6.85
CA GLY A 161 4.83 6.02 -7.08
C GLY A 161 5.14 4.57 -6.66
N ARG A 162 4.52 4.07 -5.59
CA ARG A 162 4.65 2.66 -5.17
C ARG A 162 3.95 1.71 -6.15
N ALA A 163 2.81 2.10 -6.72
CA ALA A 163 2.11 1.33 -7.74
C ALA A 163 2.96 1.21 -9.02
N TYR A 164 3.56 2.32 -9.46
CA TYR A 164 4.52 2.32 -10.56
C TYR A 164 5.70 1.40 -10.27
N ALA A 165 6.30 1.50 -9.07
CA ALA A 165 7.42 0.66 -8.68
C ALA A 165 7.06 -0.84 -8.63
N SER A 166 5.86 -1.20 -8.16
CA SER A 166 5.46 -2.62 -8.07
C SER A 166 5.25 -3.28 -9.44
N LEU A 167 4.87 -2.51 -10.46
CA LEU A 167 4.83 -2.94 -11.86
C LEU A 167 6.20 -2.91 -12.56
N GLY A 168 7.26 -2.47 -11.88
CA GLY A 168 8.59 -2.30 -12.45
C GLY A 168 8.73 -1.06 -13.34
N GLU A 169 7.73 -0.17 -13.36
CA GLU A 169 7.78 1.11 -14.04
C GLU A 169 8.54 2.12 -13.17
N LEU A 170 9.85 1.90 -13.06
CA LEU A 170 10.70 2.65 -12.13
C LEU A 170 10.90 4.11 -12.55
N ALA A 171 10.90 4.42 -13.85
CA ALA A 171 11.07 5.77 -14.36
C ALA A 171 9.97 6.74 -13.88
N PRO A 172 8.66 6.45 -14.04
CA PRO A 172 7.60 7.31 -13.52
C PRO A 172 7.59 7.38 -11.99
N ALA A 173 7.90 6.27 -11.29
CA ALA A 173 8.04 6.28 -9.82
C ALA A 173 9.14 7.27 -9.36
N ILE A 174 10.33 7.17 -9.96
CA ILE A 174 11.46 8.08 -9.67
C ILE A 174 11.06 9.53 -9.96
N ALA A 175 10.41 9.80 -11.10
CA ALA A 175 10.01 11.15 -11.48
C ALA A 175 9.03 11.80 -10.50
N ILE A 176 8.04 11.05 -10.01
CA ILE A 176 7.09 11.55 -9.00
C ILE A 176 7.81 11.81 -7.67
N PHE A 177 8.63 10.87 -7.21
CA PHE A 177 9.31 11.02 -5.93
C PHE A 177 10.35 12.15 -5.95
N GLU A 178 11.12 12.30 -7.02
CA GLU A 178 12.09 13.38 -7.20
C GLU A 178 11.41 14.76 -7.19
N ARG A 179 10.31 14.90 -7.92
CA ARG A 179 9.49 16.13 -7.88
C ARG A 179 8.97 16.45 -6.48
N CYS A 180 8.50 15.44 -5.75
CA CYS A 180 8.01 15.61 -4.38
C CYS A 180 9.14 16.01 -3.41
N VAL A 181 10.33 15.39 -3.50
CA VAL A 181 11.50 15.78 -2.70
C VAL A 181 11.83 17.26 -2.93
N ASP A 182 11.94 17.69 -4.19
CA ASP A 182 12.23 19.08 -4.54
C ASP A 182 11.13 20.05 -4.10
N HIS A 183 9.86 19.63 -4.15
CA HIS A 183 8.74 20.41 -3.62
C HIS A 183 8.88 20.61 -2.11
N PHE A 184 9.06 19.54 -1.34
CA PHE A 184 9.11 19.60 0.13
C PHE A 184 10.38 20.26 0.67
N HIS A 185 11.50 20.19 -0.05
CA HIS A 185 12.67 21.01 0.26
C HIS A 185 12.40 22.51 0.07
N ARG A 186 11.64 22.90 -0.97
CA ARG A 186 11.28 24.31 -1.22
C ARG A 186 10.25 24.85 -0.25
N THR A 187 9.31 24.02 0.21
CA THR A 187 8.30 24.40 1.22
C THR A 187 8.79 24.23 2.65
N GLU A 188 10.06 23.80 2.84
CA GLU A 188 10.70 23.55 4.14
C GLU A 188 9.99 22.48 5.00
N ASP A 189 9.18 21.60 4.39
CA ASP A 189 8.60 20.44 5.04
C ASP A 189 9.62 19.29 5.09
N ARG A 190 10.46 19.33 6.13
CA ARG A 190 11.52 18.32 6.33
C ARG A 190 10.97 16.91 6.51
N ILE A 191 9.78 16.73 7.09
CA ILE A 191 9.22 15.41 7.35
C ILE A 191 8.84 14.74 6.02
N GLN A 192 8.14 15.47 5.15
CA GLN A 192 7.79 14.95 3.83
C GLN A 192 9.01 14.82 2.92
N ALA A 193 9.98 15.75 2.99
CA ALA A 193 11.22 15.65 2.22
C ALA A 193 12.00 14.36 2.56
N VAL A 194 12.11 14.02 3.85
CA VAL A 194 12.73 12.77 4.32
C VAL A 194 11.93 11.55 3.85
N ARG A 195 10.61 11.57 4.02
CA ARG A 195 9.73 10.46 3.60
C ARG A 195 9.88 10.16 2.11
N PHE A 196 9.79 11.18 1.25
CA PHE A 196 9.93 11.03 -0.19
C PHE A 196 11.38 10.74 -0.62
N GLY A 197 12.38 11.22 0.12
CA GLY A 197 13.78 10.85 -0.09
C GLY A 197 14.01 9.36 0.12
N VAL A 198 13.39 8.76 1.14
CA VAL A 198 13.44 7.30 1.36
C VAL A 198 12.74 6.54 0.22
N LEU A 199 11.57 6.98 -0.22
CA LEU A 199 10.84 6.35 -1.33
C LEU A 199 11.62 6.43 -2.65
N LEU A 200 12.18 7.60 -2.97
CA LEU A 200 13.08 7.80 -4.11
C LEU A 200 14.31 6.89 -4.00
N GLY A 201 14.89 6.79 -2.81
CA GLY A 201 16.00 5.88 -2.53
C GLY A 201 15.68 4.44 -2.90
N TYR A 202 14.51 3.92 -2.51
CA TYR A 202 14.09 2.56 -2.90
C TYR A 202 13.94 2.40 -4.41
N ALA A 203 13.28 3.33 -5.10
CA ALA A 203 13.12 3.24 -6.56
C ALA A 203 14.48 3.34 -7.30
N LEU A 204 15.43 4.10 -6.77
CA LEU A 204 16.80 4.20 -7.29
C LEU A 204 17.60 2.91 -7.03
N ILE A 205 17.44 2.27 -5.87
CA ILE A 205 18.02 0.95 -5.58
C ILE A 205 17.45 -0.09 -6.55
N ASP A 206 16.14 -0.14 -6.72
CA ASP A 206 15.48 -1.11 -7.63
C ASP A 206 15.88 -0.94 -9.10
N SER A 207 16.24 0.28 -9.51
CA SER A 207 16.74 0.58 -10.86
C SER A 207 18.26 0.38 -11.00
N GLY A 208 18.95 -0.02 -9.93
CA GLY A 208 20.40 -0.22 -9.90
C GLY A 208 21.22 1.09 -9.88
N ASN A 209 20.58 2.24 -9.67
CA ASN A 209 21.26 3.54 -9.59
C ASN A 209 21.76 3.82 -8.17
N PHE A 210 22.68 2.97 -7.71
CA PHE A 210 23.17 2.98 -6.32
C PHE A 210 23.86 4.29 -5.92
N ALA A 211 24.54 4.96 -6.86
CA ALA A 211 25.22 6.23 -6.58
C ALA A 211 24.21 7.35 -6.26
N ARG A 212 23.14 7.49 -7.05
CA ARG A 212 22.06 8.46 -6.74
C ARG A 212 21.29 8.05 -5.49
N ALA A 213 21.02 6.77 -5.30
CA ALA A 213 20.39 6.28 -4.08
C ALA A 213 21.19 6.66 -2.83
N GLU A 214 22.52 6.51 -2.86
CA GLU A 214 23.40 6.90 -1.76
C GLU A 214 23.34 8.40 -1.46
N GLU A 215 23.34 9.26 -2.48
CA GLU A 215 23.21 10.71 -2.32
C GLU A 215 21.86 11.08 -1.68
N VAL A 216 20.75 10.55 -2.22
CA VAL A 216 19.40 10.87 -1.75
C VAL A 216 19.18 10.38 -0.33
N ILE A 217 19.52 9.11 -0.03
CA ILE A 217 19.34 8.54 1.31
C ILE A 217 20.28 9.21 2.30
N GLY A 218 21.52 9.53 1.90
CA GLY A 218 22.47 10.27 2.72
C GLY A 218 21.94 11.65 3.12
N ARG A 219 21.33 12.38 2.18
CA ARG A 219 20.67 13.66 2.47
C ARG A 219 19.45 13.49 3.38
N ALA A 220 18.62 12.48 3.13
CA ALA A 220 17.46 12.19 3.98
C ALA A 220 17.85 11.83 5.42
N LEU A 221 18.99 11.16 5.64
CA LEU A 221 19.53 10.91 6.97
C LEU A 221 19.96 12.20 7.69
N ILE A 222 20.62 13.11 6.98
CA ILE A 222 21.05 14.40 7.52
C ILE A 222 19.81 15.24 7.89
N ASP A 223 18.86 15.37 6.96
CA ASP A 223 17.61 16.12 7.17
C ASP A 223 16.76 15.49 8.29
N GLY A 224 16.83 14.17 8.45
CA GLY A 224 16.09 13.39 9.43
C GLY A 224 16.73 13.26 10.81
N ASN A 225 17.93 13.80 11.04
CA ASN A 225 18.66 13.61 12.30
C ASN A 225 17.88 14.09 13.56
N ASP A 226 17.11 15.16 13.40
CA ASP A 226 16.30 15.74 14.49
C ASP A 226 14.88 15.11 14.59
N ILE A 227 14.50 14.21 13.67
CA ILE A 227 13.18 13.57 13.68
C ILE A 227 13.12 12.58 14.84
N LYS A 228 12.26 12.87 15.83
CA LYS A 228 12.09 12.05 17.04
C LYS A 228 11.16 10.86 16.85
N ASP A 229 10.43 10.80 15.73
CA ASP A 229 9.58 9.66 15.42
C ASP A 229 10.43 8.40 15.18
N PRO A 230 10.29 7.35 16.01
CA PRO A 230 11.05 6.12 15.86
C PRO A 230 10.73 5.39 14.55
N ILE A 231 9.50 5.49 14.02
CA ILE A 231 9.14 4.80 12.76
C ILE A 231 9.86 5.45 11.57
N ALA A 232 9.82 6.78 11.45
CA ALA A 232 10.56 7.50 10.41
C ALA A 232 12.07 7.21 10.48
N ARG A 233 12.64 7.14 11.69
CA ARG A 233 14.05 6.83 11.89
C ARG A 233 14.40 5.39 11.52
N ALA A 234 13.54 4.44 11.87
CA ALA A 234 13.70 3.05 11.46
C ALA A 234 13.64 2.90 9.93
N ARG A 235 12.75 3.62 9.24
CA ARG A 235 12.69 3.63 7.77
C ARG A 235 13.97 4.17 7.12
N LEU A 236 14.61 5.18 7.72
CA LEU A 236 15.90 5.71 7.27
C LEU A 236 17.04 4.71 7.45
N TYR A 237 17.11 4.03 8.59
CA TYR A 237 18.11 2.97 8.78
C TYR A 237 17.84 1.77 7.88
N TRP A 238 16.58 1.43 7.66
CA TRP A 238 16.19 0.35 6.77
C TRP A 238 16.57 0.62 5.30
N SER A 239 16.45 1.87 4.84
CA SER A 239 16.89 2.23 3.49
C SER A 239 18.40 2.12 3.30
N GLN A 240 19.19 2.45 4.33
CA GLN A 240 20.63 2.16 4.32
C GLN A 240 20.94 0.67 4.36
N HIS A 241 20.23 -0.11 5.18
CA HIS A 241 20.38 -1.56 5.20
C HIS A 241 20.18 -2.15 3.80
N LYS A 242 19.11 -1.76 3.11
CA LYS A 242 18.84 -2.19 1.73
C LYS A 242 19.94 -1.74 0.77
N LEU A 243 20.31 -0.45 0.77
CA LEU A 243 21.32 0.08 -0.13
C LEU A 243 22.68 -0.64 0.03
N ARG A 244 23.13 -0.82 1.28
CA ARG A 244 24.42 -1.45 1.57
C ARG A 244 24.41 -2.94 1.23
N GLY A 245 23.27 -3.63 1.44
CA GLY A 245 23.07 -5.01 1.02
C GLY A 245 23.25 -5.18 -0.48
N GLU A 246 22.58 -4.35 -1.29
CA GLU A 246 22.69 -4.38 -2.75
C GLU A 246 24.08 -3.98 -3.28
N GLN A 247 24.81 -3.15 -2.54
CA GLN A 247 26.22 -2.83 -2.84
C GLN A 247 27.20 -3.95 -2.42
N GLY A 248 26.73 -4.98 -1.72
CA GLY A 248 27.56 -6.05 -1.16
C GLY A 248 28.36 -5.64 0.08
N ASP A 249 28.11 -4.46 0.66
CA ASP A 249 28.68 -4.04 1.94
C ASP A 249 27.87 -4.66 3.09
N LEU A 250 28.06 -5.97 3.25
CA LEU A 250 27.28 -6.79 4.18
C LEU A 250 27.51 -6.38 5.65
N GLU A 251 28.66 -5.79 5.98
CA GLU A 251 28.94 -5.36 7.36
C GLU A 251 28.11 -4.13 7.74
N GLU A 252 28.11 -3.10 6.89
CA GLU A 252 27.26 -1.92 7.10
C GLU A 252 25.79 -2.26 6.96
N ALA A 253 25.41 -3.14 6.03
CA ALA A 253 24.03 -3.61 5.89
C ALA A 253 23.53 -4.23 7.20
N THR A 254 24.27 -5.17 7.78
CA THR A 254 23.92 -5.76 9.09
C THR A 254 23.86 -4.68 10.18
N ARG A 255 24.80 -3.73 10.23
CA ARG A 255 24.82 -2.65 11.23
C ARG A 255 23.54 -1.83 11.18
N TYR A 256 23.13 -1.39 10.00
CA TYR A 256 21.89 -0.63 9.82
C TYR A 256 20.64 -1.47 10.08
N GLY A 257 20.67 -2.77 9.79
CA GLY A 257 19.61 -3.71 10.18
C GLY A 257 19.40 -3.76 11.70
N TYR A 258 20.48 -3.86 12.48
CA TYR A 258 20.40 -3.82 13.94
C TYR A 258 19.93 -2.46 14.47
N LEU A 259 20.36 -1.35 13.87
CA LEU A 259 19.86 -0.01 14.23
C LEU A 259 18.36 0.12 13.96
N THR A 260 17.88 -0.43 12.85
CA THR A 260 16.45 -0.50 12.52
C THR A 260 15.70 -1.26 13.61
N LEU A 261 16.13 -2.49 13.91
CA LEU A 261 15.50 -3.34 14.92
C LEU A 261 15.49 -2.68 16.31
N ALA A 262 16.62 -2.14 16.75
CA ALA A 262 16.74 -1.45 18.04
C ALA A 262 15.83 -0.20 18.13
N THR A 263 15.64 0.50 17.02
CA THR A 263 14.73 1.67 16.98
C THR A 263 13.28 1.21 17.07
N LEU A 264 12.92 0.12 16.41
CA LEU A 264 11.56 -0.42 16.42
C LEU A 264 11.15 -1.08 17.74
N GLN A 265 12.11 -1.52 18.57
CA GLN A 265 11.82 -2.04 19.92
C GLN A 265 11.08 -1.04 20.83
N ALA A 266 11.15 0.25 20.52
CA ALA A 266 10.39 1.30 21.21
C ALA A 266 8.96 1.49 20.67
N THR A 267 8.52 0.66 19.72
CA THR A 267 7.25 0.76 19.01
C THR A 267 6.44 -0.53 19.12
N GLU A 268 5.16 -0.47 18.76
CA GLU A 268 4.26 -1.63 18.66
C GLU A 268 4.12 -2.15 17.20
N ASP A 269 5.01 -1.73 16.29
CA ASP A 269 4.97 -2.11 14.87
C ASP A 269 5.55 -3.52 14.65
N THR A 270 4.76 -4.53 15.00
CA THR A 270 5.14 -5.96 14.93
C THR A 270 5.53 -6.40 13.53
N LEU A 271 4.85 -5.90 12.49
CA LEU A 271 5.16 -6.24 11.10
C LEU A 271 6.53 -5.69 10.70
N PHE A 272 6.84 -4.42 11.00
CA PHE A 272 8.12 -3.87 10.61
C PHE A 272 9.28 -4.49 11.41
N ILE A 273 9.05 -4.86 12.67
CA ILE A 273 10.02 -5.64 13.45
C ILE A 273 10.28 -7.00 12.77
N ALA A 274 9.25 -7.70 12.32
CA ALA A 274 9.39 -8.96 11.60
C ALA A 274 10.18 -8.79 10.28
N ILE A 275 9.88 -7.75 9.50
CA ILE A 275 10.61 -7.41 8.27
C ILE A 275 12.10 -7.12 8.57
N ALA A 276 12.40 -6.41 9.67
CA ALA A 276 13.78 -6.16 10.08
C ALA A 276 14.52 -7.46 10.45
N HIS A 277 13.85 -8.39 11.13
CA HIS A 277 14.39 -9.74 11.38
C HIS A 277 14.65 -10.51 10.08
N GLN A 278 13.73 -10.45 9.12
CA GLN A 278 13.90 -11.09 7.81
C GLN A 278 15.10 -10.53 7.05
N GLY A 279 15.26 -9.21 6.97
CA GLY A 279 16.41 -8.60 6.29
C GLY A 279 17.74 -8.86 6.98
N LEU A 280 17.76 -8.88 8.32
CA LEU A 280 18.94 -9.34 9.07
C LEU A 280 19.26 -10.79 8.73
N ALA A 281 18.26 -11.68 8.69
CA ALA A 281 18.49 -13.06 8.30
C ALA A 281 19.07 -13.18 6.89
N GLN A 282 18.54 -12.43 5.91
CA GLN A 282 19.09 -12.39 4.55
C GLN A 282 20.56 -11.92 4.55
N ALA A 283 20.87 -10.80 5.21
CA ALA A 283 22.24 -10.29 5.29
C ALA A 283 23.19 -11.28 5.99
N GLU A 284 22.73 -12.00 7.01
CA GLU A 284 23.50 -13.03 7.70
C GLU A 284 23.76 -14.27 6.82
N LEU A 285 22.79 -14.66 5.99
CA LEU A 285 22.99 -15.71 4.98
C LEU A 285 24.04 -15.31 3.95
N ASP A 286 23.99 -14.08 3.45
CA ASP A 286 24.96 -13.56 2.49
C ASP A 286 26.38 -13.48 3.09
N ARG A 287 26.48 -13.31 4.42
CA ARG A 287 27.74 -13.38 5.18
C ARG A 287 28.20 -14.81 5.49
N GLY A 288 27.43 -15.82 5.07
CA GLY A 288 27.71 -17.22 5.34
C GLY A 288 27.52 -17.61 6.81
N ARG A 289 26.61 -16.95 7.53
CA ARG A 289 26.28 -17.22 8.95
C ARG A 289 24.84 -17.71 9.11
N PRO A 290 24.50 -18.90 8.57
CA PRO A 290 23.13 -19.38 8.55
C PRO A 290 22.54 -19.67 9.93
N GLU A 291 23.35 -19.94 10.97
CA GLU A 291 22.88 -20.09 12.35
C GLU A 291 22.40 -18.77 12.97
N GLU A 292 23.02 -17.63 12.60
CA GLU A 292 22.54 -16.30 13.02
C GLU A 292 21.25 -15.96 12.28
N ALA A 293 21.19 -16.25 10.97
CA ALA A 293 19.99 -16.06 10.18
C ALA A 293 18.79 -16.81 10.77
N LEU A 294 18.98 -18.09 11.12
CA LEU A 294 17.92 -18.91 11.71
C LEU A 294 17.41 -18.33 13.04
N ARG A 295 18.31 -17.79 13.89
CA ARG A 295 17.92 -17.12 15.14
C ARG A 295 17.08 -15.87 14.90
N HIS A 296 17.40 -15.07 13.87
CA HIS A 296 16.58 -13.93 13.50
C HIS A 296 15.19 -14.36 13.03
N LEU A 297 15.11 -15.42 12.23
CA LEU A 297 13.86 -15.96 11.72
C LEU A 297 12.99 -16.54 12.85
N GLU A 298 13.58 -17.27 13.79
CA GLU A 298 12.89 -17.78 14.99
C GLU A 298 12.28 -16.66 15.83
N GLN A 299 12.98 -15.53 15.97
CA GLN A 299 12.50 -14.36 16.73
C GLN A 299 11.43 -13.57 15.97
N GLY A 300 11.58 -13.43 14.65
CA GLY A 300 10.65 -12.66 13.81
C GLY A 300 9.36 -13.41 13.48
N TRP A 301 9.38 -14.75 13.46
CA TRP A 301 8.24 -15.54 12.99
C TRP A 301 6.93 -15.32 13.78
N PRO A 302 6.92 -15.27 15.13
CA PRO A 302 5.69 -14.99 15.87
C PRO A 302 5.06 -13.64 15.50
N LEU A 303 5.90 -12.64 15.20
CA LEU A 303 5.48 -11.30 14.81
C LEU A 303 4.93 -11.28 13.37
N MET A 304 5.61 -12.00 12.46
CA MET A 304 5.14 -12.19 11.09
C MET A 304 3.79 -12.94 11.06
N MET A 305 3.62 -13.93 11.94
CA MET A 305 2.37 -14.66 12.08
C MET A 305 1.19 -13.77 12.48
N GLN A 306 1.44 -12.82 13.38
CA GLN A 306 0.44 -11.89 13.91
C GLN A 306 -0.04 -10.88 12.87
N SER A 307 0.86 -10.36 12.03
CA SER A 307 0.57 -9.14 11.24
C SER A 307 0.92 -9.23 9.75
N GLY A 308 1.60 -10.29 9.30
CA GLY A 308 1.99 -10.46 7.90
C GLY A 308 0.84 -10.95 7.01
N SER A 309 0.86 -10.52 5.75
CA SER A 309 0.04 -11.13 4.70
C SER A 309 0.47 -12.57 4.42
N PRO A 310 -0.34 -13.39 3.73
CA PRO A 310 0.07 -14.73 3.30
C PRO A 310 1.38 -14.74 2.49
N VAL A 311 1.59 -13.71 1.65
CA VAL A 311 2.81 -13.56 0.85
C VAL A 311 4.01 -13.20 1.74
N ASP A 312 3.83 -12.29 2.70
CA ASP A 312 4.90 -11.94 3.65
C ASP A 312 5.35 -13.18 4.46
N LYS A 313 4.38 -13.99 4.91
CA LYS A 313 4.64 -15.25 5.62
C LYS A 313 5.38 -16.26 4.74
N ALA A 314 4.99 -16.39 3.48
CA ALA A 314 5.67 -17.27 2.53
C ALA A 314 7.12 -16.83 2.32
N HIS A 315 7.36 -15.56 2.00
CA HIS A 315 8.72 -15.02 1.84
C HIS A 315 9.58 -15.17 3.10
N PHE A 316 9.01 -14.94 4.28
CA PHE A 316 9.72 -15.14 5.54
C PHE A 316 10.16 -16.60 5.71
N ARG A 317 9.28 -17.56 5.39
CA ARG A 317 9.58 -19.00 5.46
C ARG A 317 10.55 -19.47 4.38
N VAL A 318 10.59 -18.80 3.23
CA VAL A 318 11.62 -19.05 2.20
C VAL A 318 13.01 -18.78 2.75
N GLU A 319 13.21 -17.68 3.48
CA GLU A 319 14.51 -17.39 4.12
C GLU A 319 14.91 -18.46 5.16
N GLU A 320 13.94 -19.04 5.86
CA GLU A 320 14.19 -20.17 6.78
C GLU A 320 14.60 -21.42 6.03
N ALA A 321 13.93 -21.75 4.92
CA ALA A 321 14.33 -22.88 4.08
C ALA A 321 15.72 -22.68 3.48
N ARG A 322 16.09 -21.46 3.06
CA ARG A 322 17.45 -21.12 2.61
C ARG A 322 18.47 -21.33 3.73
N ALA A 323 18.18 -20.85 4.95
CA ALA A 323 19.06 -21.03 6.10
C ALA A 323 19.26 -22.52 6.44
N LEU A 324 18.19 -23.33 6.43
CA LEU A 324 18.25 -24.77 6.64
C LEU A 324 19.09 -25.47 5.56
N ALA A 325 18.92 -25.09 4.29
CA ALA A 325 19.70 -25.65 3.19
C ALA A 325 21.20 -25.35 3.35
N ARG A 326 21.56 -24.12 3.72
CA ARG A 326 22.96 -23.71 3.99
C ARG A 326 23.58 -24.41 5.19
N LEU A 327 22.79 -24.84 6.17
CA LEU A 327 23.23 -25.66 7.30
C LEU A 327 23.39 -27.15 6.95
N GLY A 328 23.08 -27.56 5.71
CA GLY A 328 23.06 -28.97 5.31
C GLY A 328 21.86 -29.75 5.85
N ARG A 329 20.83 -29.08 6.40
CA ARG A 329 19.59 -29.68 6.88
C ARG A 329 18.60 -29.88 5.71
N ALA A 330 19.03 -30.65 4.73
CA ALA A 330 18.38 -30.77 3.43
C ALA A 330 16.93 -31.27 3.50
N GLU A 331 16.65 -32.27 4.34
CA GLU A 331 15.29 -32.82 4.51
C GLU A 331 14.32 -31.78 5.07
N GLU A 332 14.75 -30.98 6.04
CA GLU A 332 13.94 -29.94 6.67
C GLU A 332 13.71 -28.77 5.71
N ALA A 333 14.75 -28.36 4.98
CA ALA A 333 14.65 -27.34 3.94
C ALA A 333 13.67 -27.75 2.83
N ALA A 334 13.76 -28.99 2.35
CA ALA A 334 12.87 -29.51 1.31
C ALA A 334 11.43 -29.64 1.79
N ALA A 335 11.21 -30.13 3.02
CA ALA A 335 9.88 -30.23 3.62
C ALA A 335 9.22 -28.85 3.76
N LEU A 336 9.99 -27.85 4.21
CA LEU A 336 9.53 -26.48 4.34
C LEU A 336 9.22 -25.85 2.97
N ALA A 337 10.11 -26.01 1.99
CA ALA A 337 9.87 -25.54 0.63
C ALA A 337 8.57 -26.12 0.05
N MET A 338 8.31 -27.42 0.27
CA MET A 338 7.06 -28.07 -0.14
C MET A 338 5.82 -27.52 0.59
N GLU A 339 5.92 -27.27 1.90
CA GLU A 339 4.84 -26.63 2.67
C GLU A 339 4.46 -25.28 2.06
N ILE A 340 5.46 -24.45 1.72
CA ILE A 340 5.25 -23.12 1.11
C ILE A 340 4.56 -23.27 -0.25
N THR A 341 4.99 -24.19 -1.12
CA THR A 341 4.33 -24.39 -2.43
C THR A 341 2.84 -24.66 -2.32
N GLY A 342 2.39 -25.45 -1.33
CA GLY A 342 0.97 -25.73 -1.11
C GLY A 342 0.15 -24.48 -0.73
N GLN A 343 0.77 -23.53 -0.03
CA GLN A 343 0.13 -22.29 0.42
C GLN A 343 0.00 -21.23 -0.68
N LEU A 344 0.86 -21.28 -1.70
CA LEU A 344 0.89 -20.31 -2.81
C LEU A 344 -0.28 -20.43 -3.78
N SER A 345 -1.08 -21.50 -3.71
CA SER A 345 -2.24 -21.72 -4.58
C SER A 345 -3.31 -20.62 -4.47
N ALA A 346 -3.38 -19.92 -3.34
CA ALA A 346 -4.27 -18.79 -3.11
C ALA A 346 -3.60 -17.42 -3.33
N ALA A 347 -2.30 -17.38 -3.62
CA ALA A 347 -1.57 -16.14 -3.86
C ALA A 347 -1.82 -15.62 -5.28
N ARG A 348 -1.58 -14.32 -5.49
CA ARG A 348 -1.67 -13.74 -6.83
C ARG A 348 -0.63 -14.38 -7.75
N PRO A 349 -0.92 -14.47 -9.06
CA PRO A 349 0.00 -15.07 -10.01
C PRO A 349 1.44 -14.54 -9.93
N GLU A 350 1.63 -13.22 -9.88
CA GLU A 350 2.98 -12.64 -9.83
C GLU A 350 3.73 -12.99 -8.54
N ASP A 351 3.07 -12.89 -7.38
CA ASP A 351 3.67 -13.18 -6.09
C ASP A 351 4.01 -14.67 -5.96
N ALA A 352 3.11 -15.53 -6.43
CA ALA A 352 3.36 -16.96 -6.54
C ALA A 352 4.56 -17.25 -7.45
N GLY A 353 4.61 -16.62 -8.64
CA GLY A 353 5.71 -16.77 -9.58
C GLY A 353 7.07 -16.37 -9.00
N ARG A 354 7.14 -15.22 -8.32
CA ARG A 354 8.36 -14.77 -7.62
C ARG A 354 8.76 -15.75 -6.52
N THR A 355 7.81 -16.23 -5.72
CA THR A 355 8.11 -17.19 -4.65
C THR A 355 8.56 -18.55 -5.19
N TYR A 356 7.94 -19.05 -6.27
CA TYR A 356 8.38 -20.30 -6.92
C TYR A 356 9.82 -20.21 -7.43
N ALA A 357 10.25 -19.05 -7.94
CA ALA A 357 11.64 -18.86 -8.34
C ALA A 357 12.61 -18.99 -7.15
N LEU A 358 12.27 -18.41 -5.99
CA LEU A 358 13.09 -18.54 -4.78
C LEU A 358 13.11 -19.99 -4.26
N LEU A 359 11.99 -20.70 -4.31
CA LEU A 359 11.92 -22.12 -3.94
C LEU A 359 12.75 -22.99 -4.91
N ALA A 360 12.75 -22.66 -6.19
CA ALA A 360 13.57 -23.33 -7.19
C ALA A 360 15.07 -23.16 -6.91
N GLU A 361 15.50 -21.98 -6.46
CA GLU A 361 16.89 -21.74 -6.00
C GLU A 361 17.26 -22.66 -4.84
N ILE A 362 16.37 -22.84 -3.86
CA ILE A 362 16.60 -23.75 -2.73
C ILE A 362 16.80 -25.19 -3.23
N PHE A 363 15.92 -25.69 -4.11
CA PHE A 363 16.08 -27.05 -4.64
C PHE A 363 17.35 -27.21 -5.49
N ALA A 364 17.74 -26.18 -6.24
CA ALA A 364 19.02 -26.18 -6.96
C ALA A 364 20.21 -26.25 -6.00
N GLU A 365 20.20 -25.51 -4.89
CA GLU A 365 21.23 -25.57 -3.85
C GLU A 365 21.29 -26.93 -3.14
N LEU A 366 20.14 -27.60 -2.99
CA LEU A 366 20.05 -28.95 -2.45
C LEU A 366 20.49 -30.04 -3.46
N GLY A 367 20.80 -29.67 -4.69
CA GLY A 367 21.22 -30.58 -5.76
C GLY A 367 20.05 -31.30 -6.46
N ASP A 368 18.81 -30.87 -6.23
CA ASP A 368 17.62 -31.41 -6.90
C ASP A 368 17.28 -30.57 -8.13
N GLY A 369 18.09 -30.73 -9.19
CA GLY A 369 17.93 -29.99 -10.44
C GLY A 369 16.59 -30.22 -11.13
N ALA A 370 16.01 -31.42 -10.99
CA ALA A 370 14.70 -31.75 -11.58
C ALA A 370 13.59 -30.91 -10.96
N ARG A 371 13.48 -30.91 -9.62
CA ARG A 371 12.49 -30.07 -8.92
C ARG A 371 12.75 -28.58 -9.11
N ALA A 372 14.01 -28.16 -9.14
CA ALA A 372 14.36 -26.77 -9.42
C ALA A 372 13.83 -26.33 -10.79
N LYS A 373 14.01 -27.14 -11.84
CA LYS A 373 13.48 -26.86 -13.17
C LYS A 373 11.96 -26.75 -13.18
N GLU A 374 11.25 -27.72 -12.59
CA GLU A 374 9.78 -27.71 -12.51
C GLU A 374 9.26 -26.40 -11.85
N LEU A 375 9.89 -25.99 -10.75
CA LEU A 375 9.49 -24.76 -10.04
C LEU A 375 9.85 -23.48 -10.81
N TYR A 376 10.98 -23.45 -11.51
CA TYR A 376 11.29 -22.31 -12.37
C TYR A 376 10.37 -22.23 -13.59
N GLU A 377 9.97 -23.36 -14.18
CA GLU A 377 8.99 -23.39 -15.27
C GLU A 377 7.65 -22.86 -14.78
N LEU A 378 7.20 -23.31 -13.59
CA LEU A 378 6.00 -22.81 -12.94
C LEU A 378 6.12 -21.30 -12.67
N ALA A 379 7.26 -20.84 -12.14
CA ALA A 379 7.54 -19.41 -11.95
C ALA A 379 7.40 -18.63 -13.27
N ALA A 380 7.96 -19.14 -14.36
CA ALA A 380 7.86 -18.52 -15.67
C ALA A 380 6.41 -18.44 -16.16
N GLU A 381 5.60 -19.49 -15.97
CA GLU A 381 4.18 -19.48 -16.35
C GLU A 381 3.39 -18.41 -15.62
N PHE A 382 3.60 -18.29 -14.31
CA PHE A 382 2.93 -17.33 -13.46
C PHE A 382 3.38 -15.87 -13.71
N LEU A 383 4.62 -15.66 -14.16
CA LEU A 383 5.17 -14.33 -14.48
C LEU A 383 4.91 -13.87 -15.92
N LYS A 384 4.56 -14.77 -16.85
CA LYS A 384 4.26 -14.44 -18.27
C LYS A 384 3.20 -13.35 -18.45
N PRO A 385 2.08 -13.28 -17.70
CA PRO A 385 1.06 -12.26 -17.89
C PRO A 385 1.55 -10.82 -17.68
N SER A 386 2.62 -10.65 -16.91
CA SER A 386 3.19 -9.35 -16.53
C SER A 386 4.48 -9.04 -17.29
N ASN A 387 4.73 -9.78 -18.37
CA ASN A 387 5.81 -9.54 -19.34
C ASN A 387 5.67 -8.13 -19.98
N PRO A 388 6.76 -7.35 -20.09
CA PRO A 388 8.13 -7.68 -19.69
C PRO A 388 8.41 -7.45 -18.20
N SER A 389 9.14 -8.38 -17.58
CA SER A 389 9.45 -8.40 -16.15
C SER A 389 10.91 -8.82 -15.91
N ARG A 390 11.61 -8.11 -15.00
CA ARG A 390 12.99 -8.46 -14.58
C ARG A 390 13.06 -9.87 -13.99
N TYR A 391 12.06 -10.25 -13.20
CA TYR A 391 11.99 -11.57 -12.57
C TYR A 391 11.93 -12.70 -13.60
N LEU A 392 11.27 -12.46 -14.75
CA LEU A 392 11.19 -13.44 -15.83
C LEU A 392 12.53 -13.59 -16.59
N VAL A 393 13.34 -12.51 -16.66
CA VAL A 393 14.72 -12.58 -17.17
C VAL A 393 15.55 -13.51 -16.28
N ASP A 394 15.47 -13.32 -14.97
CA ASP A 394 16.23 -14.11 -14.00
C ASP A 394 15.83 -15.59 -14.05
N VAL A 395 14.52 -15.87 -14.07
CA VAL A 395 14.00 -17.25 -14.19
C VAL A 395 14.50 -17.94 -15.45
N TYR A 396 14.44 -17.30 -16.62
CA TYR A 396 14.95 -17.91 -17.85
C TYR A 396 16.47 -18.09 -17.83
N THR A 397 17.19 -17.17 -17.20
CA THR A 397 18.65 -17.29 -17.03
C THR A 397 19.01 -18.48 -16.16
N LYS A 398 18.29 -18.69 -15.04
CA LYS A 398 18.49 -19.82 -14.14
C LYS A 398 18.11 -21.15 -14.78
N LEU A 399 16.99 -21.21 -15.52
CA LEU A 399 16.63 -22.40 -16.31
C LEU A 399 17.71 -22.74 -17.34
N ALA A 400 18.23 -21.74 -18.06
CA ALA A 400 19.30 -21.96 -19.04
C ALA A 400 20.56 -22.54 -18.39
N GLN A 401 20.93 -22.06 -17.20
CA GLN A 401 22.07 -22.58 -16.44
C GLN A 401 21.86 -24.05 -16.03
N LEU A 402 20.65 -24.41 -15.58
CA LEU A 402 20.32 -25.79 -15.23
C LEU A 402 20.30 -26.71 -16.47
N GLU A 403 19.81 -26.24 -17.61
CA GLU A 403 19.88 -27.00 -18.87
C GLU A 403 21.30 -27.19 -19.38
N GLU A 404 22.16 -26.17 -19.23
CA GLU A 404 23.57 -26.29 -19.59
C GLU A 404 24.31 -27.30 -18.70
N GLN A 405 24.03 -27.30 -17.38
CA GLN A 405 24.58 -28.28 -16.44
C GLN A 405 24.19 -29.72 -16.78
N ASP A 406 22.96 -29.92 -17.27
CA ASP A 406 22.46 -31.23 -17.72
C ASP A 406 22.95 -31.60 -19.14
N GLY A 407 23.66 -30.70 -19.83
CA GLY A 407 24.22 -30.91 -21.16
C GLY A 407 23.26 -30.60 -22.32
N ASN A 408 22.07 -30.07 -22.03
CA ASN A 408 21.04 -29.73 -23.00
C ASN A 408 21.27 -28.34 -23.62
N LYS A 409 22.38 -28.20 -24.36
CA LYS A 409 22.85 -26.90 -24.87
C LYS A 409 21.86 -26.17 -25.79
N ASP A 410 21.07 -26.91 -26.56
CA ASP A 410 20.09 -26.31 -27.48
C ASP A 410 18.95 -25.63 -26.71
N GLU A 411 18.42 -26.28 -25.66
CA GLU A 411 17.37 -25.70 -24.82
C GLU A 411 17.91 -24.53 -23.99
N ALA A 412 19.12 -24.67 -23.42
CA ALA A 412 19.80 -23.57 -22.73
C ALA A 412 19.94 -22.33 -23.62
N PHE A 413 20.29 -22.52 -24.90
CA PHE A 413 20.41 -21.43 -25.86
C PHE A 413 19.07 -20.76 -26.15
N GLU A 414 17.97 -21.50 -26.32
CA GLU A 414 16.65 -20.91 -26.53
C GLU A 414 16.14 -20.17 -25.29
N LEU A 415 16.39 -20.68 -24.08
CA LEU A 415 16.07 -19.98 -22.83
C LEU A 415 16.87 -18.68 -22.69
N MET A 416 18.16 -18.68 -23.03
CA MET A 416 18.99 -17.48 -23.03
C MET A 416 18.49 -16.43 -24.04
N LYS A 417 18.00 -16.87 -25.21
CA LYS A 417 17.35 -15.96 -26.19
C LYS A 417 16.07 -15.34 -25.65
N LYS A 418 15.25 -16.11 -24.93
CA LYS A 418 14.06 -15.58 -24.24
C LYS A 418 14.46 -14.54 -23.19
N ALA A 419 15.47 -14.83 -22.36
CA ALA A 419 16.00 -13.91 -21.36
C ALA A 419 16.50 -12.59 -21.99
N LEU A 420 17.28 -12.66 -23.07
CA LEU A 420 17.81 -11.48 -23.76
C LEU A 420 16.70 -10.62 -24.39
N HIS A 421 15.74 -11.26 -25.06
CA HIS A 421 14.60 -10.54 -25.66
C HIS A 421 13.76 -9.84 -24.58
N MET A 422 13.55 -10.52 -23.46
CA MET A 422 12.88 -9.96 -22.28
C MET A 422 13.65 -8.75 -21.73
N GLN A 423 14.97 -8.88 -21.55
CA GLN A 423 15.83 -7.82 -21.03
C GLN A 423 15.80 -6.57 -21.92
N GLN A 424 15.84 -6.74 -23.25
CA GLN A 424 15.70 -5.63 -24.21
C GLN A 424 14.34 -4.95 -24.07
N SER A 425 13.28 -5.72 -23.86
CA SER A 425 11.92 -5.20 -23.69
C SER A 425 11.75 -4.44 -22.37
N VAL A 426 12.37 -4.91 -21.28
CA VAL A 426 12.44 -4.20 -19.99
C VAL A 426 13.22 -2.89 -20.15
N ALA A 427 14.40 -2.93 -20.78
CA ALA A 427 15.22 -1.74 -20.97
C ALA A 427 14.53 -0.65 -21.83
N ALA A 428 13.75 -1.07 -22.82
CA ALA A 428 12.94 -0.16 -23.63
C ALA A 428 11.87 0.57 -22.80
N LYS A 429 11.19 -0.13 -21.88
CA LYS A 429 10.21 0.48 -20.96
C LYS A 429 10.83 1.46 -19.95
N VAL A 430 12.06 1.21 -19.51
CA VAL A 430 12.77 2.11 -18.58
C VAL A 430 13.25 3.39 -19.28
N SER A 431 13.46 3.34 -20.61
CA SER A 431 13.98 4.44 -21.41
C SER A 431 12.90 5.31 -22.08
N SER A 432 11.64 4.83 -22.07
CA SER A 432 10.45 5.54 -22.56
C SER A 432 9.77 6.28 -21.42
#